data_AF-R7ZVN2-F1
#
_entry.id   AF-R7ZVN2-F1
#
_cell.length_a   1.000
_cell.length_b   1.000
_cell.length_c   1.000
_cell.angle_alpha   90.00
_cell.angle_beta   90.00
_cell.angle_gamma   90.00
#
_symmetry.space_group_name_H-M   'P 1'
#
loop_
_entity.id
_entity.type
_entity.pdbx_description
1 polymer ?
#
loop_
_entity_poly.entity_id
_entity_poly.type
_entity_poly.pdbx_seq_one_letter_code
_entity_poly.pdbx_strand_id
1 'polypeptide(L)' 'MTAPKFGDFMVDDAYVFEVGGESKTTDQLQGVPQSFLALDIKGRSNRRVPLWLFGLLY' A
#
# COMPACT_ATOMS: atom_id res chain seq x y z
N MET A 1 6.64 19.20 9.44
CA MET A 1 6.80 18.08 8.48
C MET A 1 5.45 17.40 8.40
N THR A 2 4.70 17.57 7.32
CA THR A 2 3.36 17.00 7.21
C THR A 2 3.50 15.66 6.53
N ALA A 3 3.36 14.56 7.28
CA ALA A 3 3.24 13.24 6.68
C ALA A 3 1.97 13.20 5.81
N PRO A 4 1.99 12.50 4.67
CA PRO A 4 0.81 12.35 3.81
C PRO A 4 -0.37 11.77 4.61
N LYS A 5 -1.56 12.38 4.45
CA LYS A 5 -2.77 12.00 5.21
C LYS A 5 -3.34 10.61 4.84
N PHE A 6 -2.91 10.01 3.73
CA PHE A 6 -3.61 8.88 3.11
C PHE A 6 -2.76 7.65 2.76
N GLY A 7 -1.46 7.62 3.10
CA GLY A 7 -0.58 6.47 2.86
C GLY A 7 0.90 6.88 2.73
N ASP A 8 1.83 5.92 2.71
CA ASP A 8 3.28 6.18 2.71
C ASP A 8 3.81 6.62 1.34
N PHE A 9 3.24 6.10 0.25
CA PHE A 9 3.65 6.37 -1.13
C PHE A 9 2.45 6.81 -1.97
N MET A 10 2.66 7.76 -2.87
CA MET A 10 1.66 8.20 -3.84
C MET A 10 2.28 8.16 -5.23
N VAL A 11 1.59 7.51 -6.17
CA VAL A 11 2.02 7.35 -7.56
C VAL A 11 1.04 8.09 -8.45
N ASP A 12 1.58 8.94 -9.31
CA ASP A 12 0.83 9.68 -10.34
C ASP A 12 -0.33 10.53 -9.77
N ASP A 13 -0.24 10.95 -8.50
CA ASP A 13 -1.29 11.63 -7.73
C ASP A 13 -2.67 10.94 -7.70
N ALA A 14 -2.76 9.73 -8.24
CA ALA A 14 -4.00 8.96 -8.40
C ALA A 14 -4.00 7.68 -7.54
N TYR A 15 -2.82 7.13 -7.27
CA TYR A 15 -2.68 5.86 -6.56
C TYR A 15 -1.96 6.05 -5.24
N VAL A 16 -2.53 5.53 -4.17
CA VAL A 16 -1.92 5.62 -2.84
C VAL A 16 -1.55 4.23 -2.35
N PHE A 17 -0.30 4.06 -1.97
CA PHE A 17 0.25 2.82 -1.46
C PHE A 17 0.65 3.01 0.01
N GLU A 18 0.04 2.26 0.91
CA GLU A 18 0.48 2.18 2.29
C GLU A 18 1.42 0.99 2.43
N VAL A 19 2.62 1.20 3.00
CA VAL A 19 3.61 0.13 3.14
C VAL A 19 3.58 -0.38 4.58
N GLY A 20 3.48 -1.70 4.75
CA GLY A 20 3.37 -2.30 6.08
C GLY A 20 3.81 -3.75 6.15
N GLY A 21 3.89 -4.26 7.39
CA GLY A 21 4.08 -5.69 7.67
C GLY A 21 2.75 -6.47 7.64
N GLU A 22 2.83 -7.80 7.67
CA GLU A 22 1.67 -8.71 7.54
C GLU A 22 0.49 -8.39 8.47
N SER A 23 0.77 -7.81 9.64
CA SER A 23 -0.22 -7.41 10.65
C SER A 23 -0.96 -6.09 10.37
N LYS A 24 -0.62 -5.36 9.30
CA LYS A 24 -1.32 -4.12 8.93
C LYS A 24 -2.67 -4.42 8.27
N THR A 25 -3.71 -3.80 8.79
CA THR A 25 -5.07 -3.91 8.25
C THR A 25 -5.33 -2.78 7.25
N THR A 26 -6.09 -3.04 6.20
CA THR A 26 -6.48 -2.05 5.17
C THR A 26 -7.50 -1.01 5.66
N ASP A 27 -7.62 -0.83 6.98
CA ASP A 27 -8.67 -0.03 7.61
C ASP A 27 -8.48 1.47 7.34
N GLN A 28 -7.23 1.93 7.38
CA GLN A 28 -6.84 3.31 7.02
C GLN A 28 -7.16 3.66 5.56
N LEU A 29 -7.23 2.64 4.70
CA LEU A 29 -7.52 2.76 3.27
C LEU A 29 -9.00 2.50 2.94
N GLN A 30 -9.84 2.13 3.93
CA GLN A 30 -11.28 1.98 3.74
C GLN A 30 -11.92 3.35 3.51
N GLY A 31 -12.05 3.73 2.25
CA GLY A 31 -12.69 4.99 1.83
C GLY A 31 -11.83 5.84 0.90
N VAL A 32 -10.54 5.50 0.73
CA VAL A 32 -9.68 6.15 -0.26
C VAL A 32 -9.83 5.40 -1.60
N PRO A 33 -10.41 6.03 -2.64
CA PRO A 33 -10.45 5.42 -3.96
C PRO A 33 -9.01 5.22 -4.48
N GLN A 34 -8.77 4.11 -5.19
CA GLN A 34 -7.45 3.79 -5.77
C GLN A 34 -6.29 3.63 -4.74
N SER A 35 -6.63 3.17 -3.53
CA SER A 35 -5.65 2.85 -2.49
C SER A 35 -5.29 1.36 -2.44
N PHE A 36 -4.02 1.08 -2.15
CA PHE A 36 -3.44 -0.25 -2.11
C PHE A 36 -2.55 -0.42 -0.89
N LEU A 37 -2.56 -1.62 -0.30
CA LEU A 37 -1.69 -1.97 0.82
C LEU A 37 -0.51 -2.81 0.32
N ALA A 38 0.68 -2.24 0.34
CA ALA A 38 1.91 -2.90 -0.02
C ALA A 38 2.45 -3.68 1.19
N LEU A 39 2.41 -5.02 1.10
CA LEU A 39 2.86 -5.93 2.17
C LEU A 39 3.90 -6.93 1.63
N ASP A 40 4.76 -7.43 2.50
CA ASP A 40 5.60 -8.60 2.18
C ASP A 40 4.79 -9.89 2.20
N ILE A 41 3.98 -10.09 1.16
CA ILE A 41 3.12 -11.26 0.97
C ILE A 41 3.50 -11.99 -0.31
N LYS A 42 3.41 -13.31 -0.33
CA LYS A 42 3.70 -14.10 -1.54
C LYS A 42 2.55 -14.13 -2.54
N GLY A 43 1.33 -13.78 -2.12
CA GLY A 43 0.12 -13.86 -2.93
C GLY A 43 -0.60 -12.52 -3.06
N ARG A 44 -1.39 -12.35 -4.13
CA ARG A 44 -2.26 -11.18 -4.31
C ARG A 44 -3.54 -11.35 -3.49
N SER A 45 -3.97 -10.31 -2.78
CA SER A 45 -5.26 -10.28 -2.08
C SER A 45 -5.99 -8.97 -2.37
N ASN A 46 -7.29 -8.90 -2.04
CA ASN A 46 -8.32 -8.04 -2.63
C ASN A 46 -7.97 -6.54 -2.82
N ARG A 47 -7.00 -5.99 -2.05
CA ARG A 47 -6.35 -4.68 -2.26
C ARG A 47 -4.89 -4.65 -1.75
N ARG A 48 -4.26 -5.82 -1.66
CA ARG A 48 -2.90 -5.99 -1.16
C ARG A 48 -1.96 -6.27 -2.33
N VAL A 49 -0.96 -5.41 -2.47
CA VAL A 49 0.07 -5.53 -3.49
C VAL A 49 1.32 -6.10 -2.82
N PRO A 50 1.93 -7.15 -3.38
CA PRO A 50 3.18 -7.64 -2.84
C PRO A 50 4.30 -6.60 -2.96
N LEU A 51 5.10 -6.41 -1.90
CA LEU A 51 6.22 -5.46 -1.90
C LEU A 51 7.23 -5.79 -3.00
N TRP A 52 7.47 -7.08 -3.27
CA TRP A 52 8.33 -7.55 -4.35
C TRP A 52 7.86 -7.16 -5.76
N LEU A 53 6.56 -6.90 -5.96
CA LEU A 53 6.04 -6.53 -7.27
C LEU A 53 6.56 -5.14 -7.72
N PHE A 54 6.98 -4.30 -6.77
CA PHE A 54 7.59 -3.01 -7.05
C PHE A 54 9.08 -3.11 -7.43
N GLY A 55 9.63 -4.32 -7.58
CA GLY A 55 11.06 -4.52 -7.86
C GLY A 55 11.97 -4.26 -6.66
N LEU A 56 11.39 -4.21 -5.45
CA LEU A 56 12.12 -4.02 -4.19
C LEU A 56 12.67 -5.33 -3.60
N LEU A 57 12.37 -6.50 -4.20
CA LEU A 57 13.01 -7.76 -3.85
C LEU A 57 14.01 -8.17 -4.94
N TYR A 58 15.25 -8.36 -4.51
CA TYR A 58 16.35 -9.00 -5.23
C TYR A 58 16.43 -10.47 -4.82
#